data_AF-A0A8C9TWU9-F1
#
_entry.id   AF-A0A8C9TWU9-F1
#
_cell.length_a   1.000
_cell.length_b   1.000
_cell.length_c   1.000
_cell.angle_alpha   90.00
_cell.angle_beta   90.00
_cell.angle_gamma   90.00
#
_symmetry.space_group_name_H-M   'P 1'
#
loop_
_entity.id
_entity.type
_entity.pdbx_description
1 polymer ?
#
loop_
_entity_poly.entity_id
_entity_poly.type
_entity_poly.pdbx_seq_one_letter_code
_entity_poly.pdbx_strand_id
1 'polypeptide(L)'
;SKRKKKNHIIRQNRAVNCIVNRWNVDYYVYCALESFRDGQYTDFCQIRDILQSLMARPLEMTDQLSRKLRVMQFLSRINEGNTLGEKILFCFMACR
;
A
#
# COMPACT_ATOMS: atom_id res chain seq x y z
N SER A 1 27.72 22.97 16.31
CA SER A 1 27.56 21.50 16.43
C SER A 1 26.12 21.01 16.74
N LYS A 2 25.17 21.80 17.29
CA LYS A 2 23.77 21.33 17.50
C LYS A 2 22.98 20.97 16.22
N ARG A 3 23.28 21.64 15.11
CA ARG A 3 22.64 21.44 13.79
C ARG A 3 22.92 20.06 13.19
N LYS A 4 24.13 19.52 13.37
CA LYS A 4 24.51 18.17 12.91
C LYS A 4 23.73 17.09 13.68
N LYS A 5 23.57 17.24 14.99
CA LYS A 5 22.83 16.29 15.85
C LYS A 5 21.33 16.26 15.51
N LYS A 6 20.70 17.43 15.31
CA LYS A 6 19.29 17.52 14.86
C LYS A 6 19.06 16.83 13.52
N ASN A 7 19.96 17.03 12.55
CA ASN A 7 19.87 16.39 11.23
C ASN A 7 20.02 14.87 11.28
N HIS A 8 20.83 14.34 12.20
CA HIS A 8 20.98 12.90 12.39
C HIS A 8 19.69 12.25 12.93
N ILE A 9 19.05 12.88 13.92
CA ILE A 9 17.78 12.41 14.50
C ILE A 9 16.67 12.40 13.44
N ILE A 10 16.56 13.45 12.63
CA ILE A 10 15.56 13.53 11.55
C ILE A 10 15.76 12.41 10.53
N ARG A 11 17.02 12.11 10.17
CA ARG A 11 17.36 11.02 9.25
C ARG A 11 17.02 9.65 9.82
N GLN A 12 17.33 9.41 11.09
CA GLN A 12 16.98 8.16 11.76
C GLN A 12 15.45 7.97 11.84
N ASN A 13 14.70 9.01 12.23
CA ASN A 13 13.24 8.96 12.25
C ASN A 13 12.65 8.67 10.87
N ARG A 14 13.21 9.24 9.81
CA ARG A 14 12.77 8.96 8.44
C ARG A 14 13.03 7.50 8.05
N ALA A 15 14.19 6.95 8.39
CA ALA A 15 14.52 5.55 8.08
C ALA A 15 13.60 4.58 8.82
N VAL A 16 13.36 4.80 10.12
CA VAL A 16 12.41 3.99 10.91
C VAL A 16 11.00 4.07 10.34
N ASN A 17 10.54 5.28 9.98
CA ASN A 17 9.21 5.45 9.36
C ASN A 17 9.09 4.69 8.04
N CYS A 18 10.13 4.66 7.20
CA CYS A 18 10.11 3.87 5.96
C CYS A 18 9.96 2.38 6.22
N ILE A 19 10.65 1.84 7.24
CA ILE A 19 10.57 0.42 7.62
C ILE A 19 9.16 0.10 8.13
N VAL A 20 8.65 0.91 9.05
CA VAL A 20 7.30 0.72 9.63
C VAL A 20 6.22 0.83 8.55
N ASN A 21 6.32 1.81 7.64
CA ASN A 21 5.36 1.94 6.54
C ASN A 21 5.41 0.71 5.60
N ARG A 22 6.61 0.17 5.31
CA ARG A 22 6.73 -1.06 4.53
C ARG A 22 6.07 -2.25 5.22
N TRP A 23 6.28 -2.43 6.53
CA TRP A 23 5.61 -3.50 7.30
C TRP A 23 4.10 -3.34 7.32
N ASN A 24 3.58 -2.11 7.45
CA ASN A 24 2.15 -1.85 7.35
C ASN A 24 1.61 -2.27 5.99
N VAL A 25 2.29 -1.91 4.89
CA VAL A 25 1.86 -2.34 3.55
C VAL A 25 1.87 -3.86 3.43
N ASP A 26 2.92 -4.53 3.91
CA ASP A 26 3.00 -6.00 3.88
C ASP A 26 1.85 -6.65 4.66
N TYR A 27 1.49 -6.11 5.83
CA TYR A 27 0.38 -6.57 6.65
C TYR A 27 -0.98 -6.37 5.96
N TYR A 28 -1.27 -5.17 5.47
CA TYR A 28 -2.55 -4.91 4.82
C TYR A 28 -2.71 -5.63 3.49
N VAL A 29 -1.62 -5.90 2.75
CA VAL A 29 -1.67 -6.81 1.59
C VAL A 29 -2.09 -8.20 2.03
N TYR A 30 -1.52 -8.74 3.10
CA TYR A 30 -1.93 -10.03 3.63
C TYR A 30 -3.42 -10.06 4.01
N CYS A 31 -3.89 -9.06 4.76
CA CYS A 31 -5.31 -8.95 5.13
C CYS A 31 -6.22 -8.86 3.90
N ALA A 32 -5.83 -8.10 2.88
CA ALA A 32 -6.63 -8.00 1.66
C ALA A 32 -6.71 -9.34 0.90
N LEU A 33 -5.60 -10.08 0.85
CA LEU A 33 -5.59 -11.41 0.24
C LEU A 33 -6.50 -12.39 0.99
N GLU A 34 -6.53 -12.34 2.32
CA GLU A 34 -7.46 -13.13 3.13
C GLU A 34 -8.91 -12.74 2.85
N SER A 35 -9.25 -11.44 2.91
CA SER A 35 -10.61 -10.97 2.63
C SER A 35 -11.07 -11.34 1.22
N PHE A 36 -10.20 -11.22 0.21
CA PHE A 36 -10.52 -11.60 -1.17
C PHE A 36 -10.77 -13.10 -1.29
N ARG A 37 -9.91 -13.93 -0.67
CA ARG A 37 -10.04 -15.39 -0.67
C ARG A 37 -11.34 -15.84 -0.01
N ASP A 38 -11.74 -15.18 1.07
CA ASP A 38 -12.90 -15.53 1.87
C ASP A 38 -14.21 -14.89 1.31
N GLY A 39 -14.14 -14.22 0.16
CA GLY A 39 -15.29 -13.59 -0.51
C GLY A 39 -15.79 -12.30 0.14
N GLN A 40 -15.05 -11.75 1.10
CA GLN A 40 -15.37 -10.53 1.83
C GLN A 40 -14.93 -9.29 1.04
N TYR A 41 -15.59 -9.05 -0.09
CA TYR A 41 -15.21 -7.99 -1.03
C TYR A 41 -15.35 -6.57 -0.48
N THR A 42 -16.28 -6.34 0.45
CA THR A 42 -16.40 -5.05 1.16
C THR A 42 -15.15 -4.75 1.99
N ASP A 43 -14.68 -5.73 2.77
CA ASP A 43 -13.48 -5.59 3.60
C ASP A 43 -12.24 -5.44 2.73
N PHE A 44 -12.16 -6.23 1.65
CA PHE A 44 -11.11 -6.08 0.64
C PHE A 44 -11.02 -4.65 0.09
N CYS A 45 -12.17 -4.03 -0.26
CA CYS A 45 -12.19 -2.65 -0.76
C CYS A 45 -11.72 -1.64 0.30
N GLN A 46 -12.17 -1.79 1.55
CA GLN A 46 -11.74 -0.90 2.64
C GLN A 46 -10.23 -1.02 2.90
N ILE A 47 -9.69 -2.25 2.91
CA ILE A 47 -8.26 -2.49 3.09
C ILE A 47 -7.45 -1.92 1.92
N ARG A 48 -7.95 -2.06 0.69
CA ARG A 48 -7.33 -1.45 -0.49
C ARG A 48 -7.23 0.07 -0.36
N ASP A 49 -8.27 0.73 0.15
CA ASP A 49 -8.26 2.18 0.34
C ASP A 49 -7.23 2.60 1.43
N ILE A 50 -7.08 1.78 2.49
CA ILE A 50 -6.00 1.95 3.47
C ILE A 50 -4.63 1.83 2.79
N LEU A 51 -4.41 0.79 1.97
CA LEU A 51 -3.18 0.59 1.22
C LEU A 51 -2.85 1.79 0.32
N GLN A 52 -3.85 2.36 -0.34
CA GLN A 52 -3.69 3.57 -1.16
C GLN A 52 -3.18 4.76 -0.34
N SER A 53 -3.72 4.94 0.88
CA SER A 53 -3.25 6.00 1.80
C SER A 53 -1.81 5.78 2.28
N LEU A 54 -1.40 4.51 2.46
CA LEU A 54 -0.06 4.15 2.90
C LEU A 54 1.00 4.39 1.82
N MET A 55 0.63 4.22 0.54
CA MET A 55 1.54 4.48 -0.58
C MET A 55 1.92 5.96 -0.72
N ALA A 56 1.13 6.88 -0.17
CA ALA A 56 1.47 8.31 -0.13
C ALA A 56 2.57 8.64 0.91
N ARG A 57 2.94 7.69 1.77
CA ARG A 57 3.94 7.88 2.83
C ARG A 57 5.35 7.52 2.36
N PRO A 58 6.42 7.98 3.03
CA PRO A 58 7.78 7.56 2.72
C PRO A 58 7.91 6.05 2.99
N LEU A 59 8.25 5.30 1.96
CA LEU A 59 8.48 3.87 2.09
C LEU A 59 9.50 3.42 1.04
N GLU A 60 10.21 2.33 1.34
CA GLU A 60 11.23 1.78 0.46
C GLU A 60 10.57 0.89 -0.61
N MET A 61 10.63 1.31 -1.87
CA MET A 61 10.17 0.54 -3.01
C MET A 61 11.13 -0.60 -3.30
N THR A 62 10.81 -1.79 -2.79
CA THR A 62 11.53 -3.03 -3.11
C THR A 62 10.83 -3.78 -4.25
N ASP A 63 11.54 -4.66 -4.95
CA ASP A 63 10.94 -5.49 -6.01
C ASP A 63 9.84 -6.42 -5.47
N GLN A 64 9.98 -6.88 -4.22
CA GLN A 64 8.95 -7.69 -3.56
C GLN A 64 7.68 -6.88 -3.31
N LEU A 65 7.83 -5.65 -2.81
CA LEU A 65 6.70 -4.75 -2.58
C LEU A 65 6.01 -4.37 -3.88
N SER A 66 6.78 -4.05 -4.92
CA SER A 66 6.25 -3.75 -6.25
C SER A 66 5.43 -4.90 -6.83
N ARG A 67 5.88 -6.16 -6.65
CA ARG A 67 5.10 -7.35 -7.05
C ARG A 67 3.80 -7.48 -6.28
N LYS A 68 3.82 -7.28 -4.95
CA LYS A 68 2.60 -7.31 -4.11
C LYS A 68 1.58 -6.27 -4.57
N LEU A 69 2.01 -5.06 -4.86
CA LEU A 69 1.13 -3.99 -5.35
C LEU A 69 0.51 -4.32 -6.72
N ARG A 70 1.26 -4.97 -7.63
CA ARG A 70 0.70 -5.44 -8.91
C ARG A 70 -0.37 -6.52 -8.70
N VAL A 71 -0.17 -7.44 -7.75
CA VAL A 71 -1.20 -8.43 -7.39
C VAL A 71 -2.45 -7.73 -6.86
N MET A 72 -2.28 -6.74 -5.97
CA MET A 72 -3.40 -5.95 -5.45
C MET A 72 -4.18 -5.20 -6.54
N GLN A 73 -3.48 -4.62 -7.52
CA GLN A 73 -4.09 -3.99 -8.69
C GLN A 73 -4.91 -5.00 -9.51
N PHE A 74 -4.34 -6.18 -9.74
CA PHE A 74 -4.99 -7.23 -10.51
C PHE A 74 -6.27 -7.71 -9.82
N LEU A 75 -6.22 -7.97 -8.52
CA LEU A 75 -7.39 -8.39 -7.74
C LEU A 75 -8.47 -7.30 -7.66
N SER A 76 -8.05 -6.03 -7.54
CA SER A 76 -9.00 -4.91 -7.58
C SER A 76 -9.78 -4.87 -8.90
N ARG A 77 -9.09 -5.09 -10.03
CA ARG A 77 -9.74 -5.14 -11.35
C ARG A 77 -10.66 -6.34 -11.53
N ILE A 78 -10.33 -7.50 -10.95
CA ILE A 78 -11.23 -8.66 -10.96
C ILE A 78 -12.50 -8.34 -10.17
N ASN A 79 -12.35 -7.77 -8.97
CA ASN A 79 -13.47 -7.39 -8.13
C ASN A 79 -14.39 -6.35 -8.81
N GLU A 80 -13.79 -5.35 -9.45
CA GLU A 80 -14.50 -4.29 -10.19
C GLU A 80 -15.02 -4.74 -11.56
N GLY A 81 -14.49 -5.82 -12.13
CA GLY A 81 -14.91 -6.35 -13.44
C GLY A 81 -16.36 -6.84 -13.47
N ASN A 82 -16.93 -7.16 -12.31
CA ASN A 82 -18.36 -7.46 -12.16
C ASN A 82 -19.25 -6.19 -12.17
N THR A 83 -18.66 -4.99 -12.10
CA THR A 83 -19.36 -3.69 -12.08
C THR A 83 -18.99 -2.87 -13.32
N LEU A 84 -19.58 -3.20 -14.47
CA LEU A 84 -19.30 -2.58 -15.79
C LEU A 84 -19.70 -1.09 -15.93
N GLY A 85 -19.85 -0.32 -14.83
CA GLY A 85 -20.36 1.05 -14.89
C GLY A 85 -19.73 2.07 -13.95
N GLU A 86 -18.98 1.67 -12.91
CA GLU A 86 -18.48 2.63 -11.92
C GLU A 86 -16.98 2.51 -11.64
N LYS A 87 -16.28 3.60 -11.97
CA LYS A 87 -14.99 4.04 -11.39
C LYS A 87 -13.71 3.39 -11.95
N ILE A 88 -13.38 3.76 -13.19
CA ILE A 88 -12.01 3.71 -13.76
C ILE A 88 -11.08 4.78 -13.10
N LEU A 89 -11.26 5.07 -11.81
CA LEU A 89 -10.37 5.98 -11.04
C LEU A 89 -9.45 5.23 -10.07
N PHE A 90 -9.58 3.91 -9.95
CA PHE A 90 -8.75 3.09 -9.04
C PHE A 90 -7.37 2.71 -9.61
N CYS A 91 -7.01 3.24 -10.78
CA CYS A 91 -5.72 2.97 -11.41
C CYS A 91 -4.53 3.78 -10.86
N PHE A 92 -4.66 4.41 -9.67
CA PHE A 92 -3.59 5.18 -9.03
C PHE A 92 -2.62 4.35 -8.17
N MET A 93 -2.65 3.02 -8.27
CA MET A 93 -1.57 2.20 -7.71
C MET A 93 -0.38 2.06 -8.67
N ALA A 94 -0.51 2.46 -9.94
CA ALA A 94 0.54 2.31 -10.94
C ALA A 94 1.30 3.63 -11.14
N CYS A 95 2.62 3.55 -10.97
CA CYS A 95 3.63 4.57 -11.32
C CYS A 95 3.75 5.78 -10.39
N ARG A 96 4.63 5.63 -9.39
CA ARG A 96 5.75 6.56 -9.24
C ARG A 96 7.06 5.80 -9.23
#